data_AF-A0A317QEI0-F1
#
_entry.id   AF-A0A317QEI0-F1
#
_cell.length_a   1.000
_cell.length_b   1.000
_cell.length_c   1.000
_cell.angle_alpha   90.00
_cell.angle_beta   90.00
_cell.angle_gamma   90.00
#
_symmetry.space_group_name_H-M   'P 1'
#
loop_
_entity.id
_entity.type
_entity.pdbx_description
1 polymer ?
#
loop_
_entity_poly.entity_id
_entity_poly.type
_entity_poly.pdbx_seq_one_letter_code
_entity_poly.pdbx_strand_id
1 'polypeptide(L)'
;MTHPDAHGTVPGTVPVGGWTPWGTWDPAAGRPAAVPVPPVPAPAPSRVLPAALLAGGVVVGLSVAAVVGSLVLRGAADDVGRAAGAAMGESMGQSMGEALYGGAATEYHGSGGVLGPVEQSEPVPPADLGPDPVLDAYAQGCFDGDLQSCDDLFVESPPLSPYEEYASTCGGRVKAWTVPYCTDLD
;
A
#
# COMPACT_ATOMS: atom_id res chain seq x y z
N MET A 1 -38.29 16.26 -47.88
CA MET A 1 -38.40 14.81 -47.61
C MET A 1 -37.88 14.09 -48.84
N THR A 2 -36.61 13.69 -48.76
CA THR A 2 -35.79 13.09 -49.82
C THR A 2 -35.67 11.59 -49.58
N HIS A 3 -36.16 10.79 -50.53
CA HIS A 3 -35.55 9.59 -51.13
C HIS A 3 -36.63 8.64 -51.68
N PRO A 4 -36.38 8.09 -52.88
CA PRO A 4 -36.56 6.65 -53.08
C PRO A 4 -35.30 5.97 -53.64
N ASP A 5 -35.26 4.68 -53.38
CA ASP A 5 -34.20 3.71 -53.68
C ASP A 5 -34.15 3.23 -55.14
N ALA A 6 -32.93 2.87 -55.53
CA ALA A 6 -32.47 1.72 -56.33
C ALA A 6 -33.14 1.33 -57.67
N HIS A 7 -32.30 1.10 -58.70
CA HIS A 7 -31.99 -0.22 -59.32
C HIS A 7 -31.46 -0.07 -60.77
N GLY A 8 -30.45 -0.87 -61.13
CA GLY A 8 -30.24 -1.32 -62.52
C GLY A 8 -28.84 -1.13 -63.13
N THR A 9 -27.98 -2.13 -62.95
CA THR A 9 -26.78 -2.35 -63.77
C THR A 9 -27.15 -2.95 -65.14
N VAL A 10 -26.50 -2.49 -66.22
CA VAL A 10 -26.48 -3.21 -67.51
C VAL A 10 -25.05 -3.22 -68.05
N PRO A 11 -24.35 -4.36 -68.10
CA PRO A 11 -23.23 -4.55 -69.02
C PRO A 11 -23.81 -4.92 -70.39
N GLY A 12 -23.55 -4.08 -71.40
CA GLY A 12 -23.98 -4.33 -72.77
C GLY A 12 -23.33 -5.60 -73.33
N THR A 13 -24.13 -6.61 -73.65
CA THR A 13 -23.76 -7.67 -74.57
C THR A 13 -23.77 -7.10 -75.98
N VAL A 14 -22.61 -6.99 -76.62
CA VAL A 14 -22.53 -6.66 -78.06
C VAL A 14 -22.96 -7.88 -78.88
N PRO A 15 -23.90 -7.74 -79.83
CA PRO A 15 -24.30 -8.83 -80.71
C PRO A 15 -23.20 -9.12 -81.73
N VAL A 16 -22.75 -10.38 -81.75
CA VAL A 16 -21.96 -10.94 -82.85
C VAL A 16 -22.84 -11.05 -84.10
N GLY A 17 -22.39 -10.50 -85.22
CA GLY A 17 -22.97 -10.76 -86.55
C GLY A 17 -23.81 -9.64 -87.19
N GLY A 18 -23.59 -8.36 -86.85
CA GLY A 18 -24.20 -7.22 -87.55
C GLY A 18 -23.42 -6.82 -88.82
N TRP A 19 -24.05 -6.94 -89.98
CA TRP A 19 -23.50 -6.71 -91.33
C TRP A 19 -23.07 -5.25 -91.56
N THR A 20 -21.84 -5.00 -92.02
CA THR A 20 -21.39 -3.69 -92.55
C THR A 20 -21.22 -3.75 -94.08
N PRO A 21 -21.33 -2.61 -94.81
CA PRO A 21 -21.35 -2.59 -96.28
C PRO A 21 -20.07 -3.06 -96.98
N TRP A 22 -19.04 -3.46 -96.23
CA TRP A 22 -17.73 -3.89 -96.70
C TRP A 22 -17.39 -5.32 -96.25
N GLY A 23 -18.36 -6.23 -96.26
CA GLY A 23 -18.13 -7.67 -96.24
C GLY A 23 -17.88 -8.30 -94.86
N THR A 24 -18.13 -9.60 -94.76
CA THR A 24 -17.99 -10.38 -93.53
C THR A 24 -16.54 -10.75 -93.29
N TRP A 25 -15.91 -10.18 -92.27
CA TRP A 25 -14.56 -10.57 -91.85
C TRP A 25 -14.64 -11.87 -91.02
N ASP A 26 -14.05 -12.95 -91.53
CA ASP A 26 -13.87 -14.22 -90.81
C ASP A 26 -12.51 -14.21 -90.08
N PRO A 27 -12.49 -14.18 -88.74
CA PRO A 27 -11.25 -14.18 -87.95
C PRO A 27 -10.38 -15.44 -88.11
N ALA A 28 -10.83 -16.49 -88.78
CA ALA A 28 -10.07 -17.73 -88.93
C ALA A 28 -9.11 -17.76 -90.15
N ALA A 29 -9.21 -16.82 -91.09
CA ALA A 29 -8.54 -16.89 -92.40
C ALA A 29 -7.01 -16.57 -92.42
N GLY A 30 -6.29 -16.65 -91.30
CA GLY A 30 -4.88 -16.21 -91.22
C GLY A 30 -3.97 -17.00 -90.29
N ARG A 31 -4.30 -18.25 -89.95
CA ARG A 31 -3.48 -19.02 -89.00
C ARG A 31 -2.42 -19.87 -89.72
N PRO A 32 -1.10 -19.69 -89.44
CA PRO A 32 -0.05 -20.54 -89.98
C PRO A 32 -0.07 -21.94 -89.35
N ALA A 33 0.28 -22.97 -90.14
CA ALA A 33 0.39 -24.36 -89.68
C ALA A 33 1.54 -24.54 -88.67
N ALA A 34 1.27 -25.26 -87.58
CA ALA A 34 2.23 -25.47 -86.50
C ALA A 34 3.33 -26.48 -86.89
N VAL A 35 4.59 -26.11 -86.64
CA VAL A 35 5.77 -26.99 -86.76
C VAL A 35 5.97 -27.71 -85.42
N PRO A 36 6.36 -29.01 -85.36
CA PRO A 36 6.63 -29.68 -84.09
C PRO A 36 7.88 -29.07 -83.43
N VAL A 37 7.73 -28.59 -82.19
CA VAL A 37 8.82 -28.07 -81.35
C VAL A 37 9.42 -29.23 -80.54
N PRO A 38 10.75 -29.37 -80.40
CA PRO A 38 11.35 -30.39 -79.55
C PRO A 38 10.95 -30.19 -78.06
N PRO A 39 10.94 -31.26 -77.25
CA PRO A 39 10.56 -31.15 -75.85
C PRO A 39 11.55 -30.27 -75.07
N VAL A 40 10.99 -29.28 -74.37
CA VAL A 40 11.72 -28.40 -73.44
C VAL A 40 12.11 -29.21 -72.20
N PRO A 41 13.36 -29.14 -71.70
CA PRO A 41 13.72 -29.77 -70.43
C PRO A 41 12.92 -29.16 -69.28
N ALA A 42 12.42 -30.02 -68.38
CA ALA A 42 11.63 -29.58 -67.23
C ALA A 42 12.43 -28.65 -66.29
N PRO A 43 11.81 -27.62 -65.72
CA PRO A 43 12.47 -26.77 -64.72
C PRO A 43 12.75 -27.58 -63.45
N ALA A 44 13.97 -27.47 -62.93
CA ALA A 44 14.32 -28.05 -61.63
C ALA A 44 13.51 -27.35 -60.50
N PRO A 45 12.99 -28.09 -59.51
CA PRO A 45 12.23 -27.51 -58.42
C PRO A 45 13.15 -26.68 -57.51
N SER A 46 12.86 -25.38 -57.38
CA SER A 46 13.57 -24.46 -56.49
C SER A 46 13.17 -24.74 -55.03
N ARG A 47 14.08 -25.33 -54.25
CA ARG A 47 13.87 -25.68 -52.83
C ARG A 47 14.02 -24.50 -51.86
N VAL A 48 13.76 -23.27 -52.31
CA VAL A 48 14.07 -22.06 -51.51
C VAL A 48 12.88 -21.58 -50.66
N LEU A 49 11.73 -22.26 -50.73
CA LEU A 49 10.48 -21.77 -50.12
C LEU A 49 10.10 -22.30 -48.72
N PRO A 50 10.68 -23.35 -48.09
CA PRO A 50 10.26 -23.71 -46.73
C PRO A 50 11.07 -23.05 -45.60
N ALA A 51 12.22 -22.42 -45.88
CA ALA A 51 13.10 -21.91 -44.81
C ALA A 51 12.68 -20.53 -44.25
N ALA A 52 11.94 -19.71 -45.01
CA ALA A 52 11.62 -18.35 -44.60
C ALA A 52 10.50 -18.25 -43.55
N LEU A 53 9.59 -19.23 -43.49
CA LEU A 53 8.45 -19.21 -42.55
C LEU A 53 8.82 -19.68 -41.13
N LEU A 54 9.91 -20.41 -40.96
CA LEU A 54 10.35 -20.91 -39.64
C LEU A 54 11.22 -19.88 -38.88
N ALA A 55 11.98 -19.03 -39.58
CA ALA A 55 12.84 -18.03 -38.93
C ALA A 55 12.07 -16.82 -38.39
N GLY A 56 11.06 -16.33 -39.11
CA GLY A 56 10.27 -15.16 -38.70
C GLY A 56 9.39 -15.42 -37.47
N GLY A 57 8.77 -16.60 -37.40
CA GLY A 57 7.91 -17.00 -36.29
C GLY A 57 8.68 -17.14 -34.96
N VAL A 58 9.92 -17.63 -35.00
CA VAL A 58 10.76 -17.80 -33.80
C VAL A 58 11.18 -16.45 -33.21
N VAL A 59 11.55 -15.47 -34.05
CA VAL A 59 11.96 -14.14 -33.57
C VAL A 59 10.77 -13.38 -32.95
N VAL A 60 9.59 -13.44 -33.59
CA VAL A 60 8.37 -12.83 -33.05
C VAL A 60 7.89 -13.55 -31.79
N GLY A 61 7.98 -14.88 -31.76
CA GLY A 61 7.65 -15.67 -30.57
C GLY A 61 8.55 -15.34 -29.38
N LEU A 62 9.86 -15.24 -29.62
CA LEU A 62 10.84 -14.88 -28.57
C LEU A 62 10.66 -13.44 -28.07
N SER A 63 10.36 -12.49 -28.96
CA SER A 63 10.14 -11.10 -28.53
C SER A 63 8.84 -10.95 -27.74
N VAL A 64 7.75 -11.60 -28.17
CA VAL A 64 6.49 -11.63 -27.40
C VAL A 64 6.71 -12.32 -26.05
N ALA A 65 7.41 -13.45 -26.00
CA ALA A 65 7.72 -14.15 -24.75
C ALA A 65 8.58 -13.30 -23.80
N ALA A 66 9.56 -12.56 -24.32
CA ALA A 66 10.38 -11.65 -23.53
C ALA A 66 9.57 -10.48 -22.96
N VAL A 67 8.65 -9.90 -23.74
CA VAL A 67 7.76 -8.82 -23.28
C VAL A 67 6.79 -9.33 -22.22
N VAL A 68 6.15 -10.48 -22.46
CA VAL A 68 5.24 -11.10 -21.48
C VAL A 68 5.99 -11.47 -20.20
N GLY A 69 7.18 -12.07 -20.32
CA GLY A 69 8.05 -12.36 -19.19
C GLY A 69 8.39 -11.10 -18.41
N SER A 70 8.80 -10.02 -19.09
CA SER A 70 9.11 -8.74 -18.45
C SER A 70 7.91 -8.14 -17.69
N LEU A 71 6.71 -8.23 -18.26
CA LEU A 71 5.49 -7.74 -17.61
C LEU A 71 5.11 -8.57 -16.38
N VAL A 72 5.24 -9.90 -16.45
CA VAL A 72 4.99 -10.79 -15.31
C VAL A 72 6.00 -10.55 -14.19
N LEU A 73 7.29 -10.38 -14.51
CA LEU A 73 8.32 -10.07 -13.52
C LEU A 73 8.08 -8.71 -12.85
N ARG A 74 7.59 -7.69 -13.58
CA ARG A 74 7.22 -6.39 -13.00
C ARG A 74 6.03 -6.51 -12.05
N GLY A 75 4.96 -7.19 -12.46
CA GLY A 75 3.79 -7.41 -11.59
C GLY A 75 4.14 -8.19 -10.32
N ALA A 76 4.96 -9.24 -10.44
CA ALA A 76 5.41 -10.01 -9.28
C ALA A 76 6.25 -9.19 -8.30
N ALA A 77 7.03 -8.22 -8.79
CA ALA A 77 7.78 -7.31 -7.93
C ALA A 77 6.87 -6.33 -7.18
N ASP A 78 5.80 -5.84 -7.82
CA ASP A 78 4.83 -4.93 -7.21
C ASP A 78 4.03 -5.61 -6.09
N ASP A 79 3.64 -6.87 -6.26
CA ASP A 79 2.90 -7.65 -5.24
C ASP A 79 3.77 -7.98 -4.01
N VAL A 80 5.03 -8.35 -4.24
CA VAL A 80 5.99 -8.59 -3.15
C VAL A 80 6.30 -7.30 -2.39
N GLY A 81 6.42 -6.17 -3.09
CA GLY A 81 6.64 -4.87 -2.47
C GLY A 81 5.48 -4.44 -1.57
N ARG A 82 4.24 -4.67 -2.00
CA ARG A 82 3.04 -4.33 -1.21
C ARG A 82 2.89 -5.22 0.02
N ALA A 83 3.16 -6.51 -0.10
CA ALA A 83 3.11 -7.46 1.02
C ALA A 83 4.24 -7.21 2.03
N ALA A 84 5.46 -6.96 1.55
CA ALA A 84 6.60 -6.61 2.39
C ALA A 84 6.39 -5.26 3.10
N GLY A 85 5.83 -4.28 2.41
CA GLY A 85 5.50 -2.97 2.97
C GLY A 85 4.42 -3.03 4.06
N ALA A 86 3.40 -3.87 3.90
CA ALA A 86 2.38 -4.09 4.91
C ALA A 86 2.99 -4.72 6.19
N ALA A 87 3.74 -5.80 6.05
CA ALA A 87 4.36 -6.48 7.19
C ALA A 87 5.37 -5.60 7.94
N MET A 88 6.20 -4.85 7.21
CA MET A 88 7.14 -3.91 7.84
C MET A 88 6.40 -2.72 8.48
N GLY A 89 5.38 -2.18 7.80
CA GLY A 89 4.56 -1.07 8.30
C GLY A 89 3.79 -1.44 9.57
N GLU A 90 3.27 -2.66 9.67
CA GLU A 90 2.62 -3.17 10.88
C GLU A 90 3.63 -3.35 12.01
N SER A 91 4.81 -3.95 11.74
CA SER A 91 5.83 -4.13 12.77
C SER A 91 6.42 -2.81 13.30
N MET A 92 6.64 -1.83 12.42
CA MET A 92 7.13 -0.50 12.79
C MET A 92 6.03 0.35 13.41
N GLY A 93 4.79 0.20 12.95
CA GLY A 93 3.62 0.85 13.55
C GLY A 93 3.35 0.36 14.96
N GLN A 94 3.50 -0.95 15.21
CA GLN A 94 3.38 -1.55 16.54
C GLN A 94 4.52 -1.12 17.46
N SER A 95 5.78 -1.13 16.98
CA SER A 95 6.92 -0.73 17.82
C SER A 95 6.94 0.77 18.12
N MET A 96 6.58 1.62 17.16
CA MET A 96 6.42 3.06 17.39
C MET A 96 5.16 3.36 18.21
N GLY A 97 4.10 2.56 18.04
CA GLY A 97 2.89 2.63 18.86
C GLY A 97 3.15 2.31 20.32
N GLU A 98 3.92 1.26 20.63
CA GLU A 98 4.33 0.97 22.00
C GLU A 98 5.31 2.02 22.55
N ALA A 99 6.24 2.51 21.74
CA ALA A 99 7.18 3.54 22.17
C ALA A 99 6.52 4.90 22.43
N LEU A 100 5.48 5.26 21.68
CA LEU A 100 4.79 6.56 21.77
C LEU A 100 3.51 6.52 22.62
N TYR A 101 2.83 5.37 22.69
CA TYR A 101 1.54 5.18 23.38
C TYR A 101 1.54 4.05 24.41
N GLY A 102 2.45 3.07 24.33
CA GLY A 102 2.54 1.96 25.29
C GLY A 102 2.96 2.41 26.68
N GLY A 103 3.70 3.52 26.79
CA GLY A 103 3.95 4.20 28.08
C GLY A 103 2.67 4.74 28.72
N ALA A 104 1.67 5.18 27.95
CA ALA A 104 0.49 5.82 28.50
C ALA A 104 -0.59 4.83 29.01
N ALA A 105 -0.56 3.56 28.60
CA ALA A 105 -1.59 2.58 28.96
C ALA A 105 -1.23 1.69 30.16
N THR A 106 0.05 1.56 30.50
CA THR A 106 0.52 0.79 31.67
C THR A 106 0.92 1.66 32.86
N GLU A 107 0.79 2.98 32.77
CA GLU A 107 1.25 3.92 33.83
C GLU A 107 0.21 4.20 34.92
N TYR A 108 -1.02 3.70 34.78
CA TYR A 108 -2.14 4.02 35.71
C TYR A 108 -2.49 2.92 36.73
N HIS A 109 -1.65 1.88 36.86
CA HIS A 109 -1.71 0.95 37.99
C HIS A 109 -0.30 0.75 38.51
N GLY A 110 -0.02 1.37 39.65
CA GLY A 110 1.28 1.46 40.29
C GLY A 110 2.05 0.14 40.29
N SER A 111 3.30 0.23 39.86
CA SER A 111 4.48 -0.36 40.51
C SER A 111 5.62 -0.44 39.49
N GLY A 112 6.53 0.54 39.59
CA GLY A 112 7.85 0.44 38.99
C GLY A 112 7.87 0.48 37.46
N GLY A 113 7.83 1.69 36.91
CA GLY A 113 8.56 1.97 35.67
C GLY A 113 10.05 1.61 35.83
N VAL A 114 10.86 1.87 34.81
CA VAL A 114 12.29 1.50 34.65
C VAL A 114 13.20 1.75 35.89
N LEU A 115 12.72 2.45 36.91
CA LEU A 115 13.37 2.79 38.18
C LEU A 115 13.07 1.85 39.37
N GLY A 116 12.24 0.81 39.22
CA GLY A 116 11.94 -0.15 40.30
C GLY A 116 10.86 0.32 41.29
N PRO A 117 10.55 -0.47 42.33
CA PRO A 117 9.55 -0.11 43.34
C PRO A 117 9.97 1.15 44.10
N VAL A 118 8.99 1.97 44.48
CA VAL A 118 9.23 3.18 45.27
C VAL A 118 9.64 2.77 46.68
N GLU A 119 10.81 3.22 47.14
CA GLU A 119 11.29 3.01 48.50
C GLU A 119 10.45 3.85 49.48
N GLN A 120 9.67 3.18 50.33
CA GLN A 120 8.82 3.80 51.35
C GLN A 120 9.44 3.71 52.75
N SER A 121 9.26 4.76 53.53
CA SER A 121 9.65 4.88 54.94
C SER A 121 8.42 4.97 55.84
N GLU A 122 8.63 4.86 57.16
CA GLU A 122 7.58 5.15 58.14
C GLU A 122 7.14 6.62 58.04
N PRO A 123 5.85 6.93 58.27
CA PRO A 123 5.36 8.29 58.23
C PRO A 123 5.98 9.14 59.34
N VAL A 124 6.25 10.40 59.02
CA VAL A 124 6.81 11.39 59.94
C VAL A 124 5.65 12.23 60.49
N PRO A 125 5.52 12.39 61.83
CA PRO A 125 4.47 13.24 62.39
C PRO A 125 4.53 14.69 61.89
N PRO A 126 3.39 15.34 61.62
CA PRO A 126 3.38 16.74 61.21
C PRO A 126 3.88 17.63 62.35
N ALA A 127 4.81 18.53 62.07
CA ALA A 127 5.39 19.45 63.06
C ALA A 127 5.60 20.83 62.45
N ASP A 128 5.06 21.86 63.10
CA ASP A 128 5.24 23.27 62.75
C ASP A 128 4.96 23.61 61.27
N LEU A 129 3.93 23.00 60.67
CA LEU A 129 3.61 23.17 59.24
C LEU A 129 2.97 24.55 58.93
N GLY A 130 2.26 25.11 59.90
CA GLY A 130 1.63 26.42 59.79
C GLY A 130 0.52 26.62 60.82
N PRO A 131 -0.28 27.69 60.65
CA PRO A 131 -1.34 28.04 61.60
C PRO A 131 -2.75 27.63 61.16
N ASP A 132 -2.91 26.94 60.02
CA ASP A 132 -4.23 26.65 59.45
C ASP A 132 -4.78 25.32 59.99
N PRO A 133 -5.84 25.35 60.83
CA PRO A 133 -6.35 24.13 61.45
C PRO A 133 -7.00 23.16 60.47
N VAL A 134 -7.42 23.62 59.28
CA VAL A 134 -7.97 22.74 58.24
C VAL A 134 -6.83 21.97 57.58
N LEU A 135 -5.74 22.64 57.24
CA LEU A 135 -4.55 22.00 56.68
C LEU A 135 -3.86 21.09 57.72
N ASP A 136 -3.88 21.46 59.00
CA ASP A 136 -3.41 20.60 60.09
C ASP A 136 -4.22 19.30 60.18
N ALA A 137 -5.54 19.37 59.94
CA ALA A 137 -6.40 18.18 59.94
C ALA A 137 -6.07 17.25 58.77
N TYR A 138 -5.82 17.79 57.57
CA TYR A 138 -5.35 16.98 56.44
C TYR A 138 -3.96 16.40 56.69
N ALA A 139 -3.03 17.17 57.28
CA ALA A 139 -1.71 16.68 57.64
C ALA A 139 -1.77 15.53 58.65
N GLN A 140 -2.69 15.62 59.62
CA GLN A 140 -2.92 14.54 60.57
C GLN A 140 -3.51 13.29 59.89
N GLY A 141 -4.51 13.45 59.01
CA GLY A 141 -5.06 12.33 58.23
C GLY A 141 -4.01 11.65 57.36
N CYS A 142 -3.16 12.45 56.70
CA CYS A 142 -2.03 11.98 55.92
C CYS A 142 -1.05 11.13 56.74
N PHE A 143 -0.69 11.62 57.95
CA PHE A 143 0.15 10.86 58.89
C PHE A 143 -0.51 9.55 59.34
N ASP A 144 -1.81 9.58 59.64
CA ASP A 144 -2.60 8.43 60.09
C ASP A 144 -2.80 7.37 58.99
N GLY A 145 -2.42 7.69 57.75
CA GLY A 145 -2.40 6.77 56.62
C GLY A 145 -3.54 6.94 55.62
N ASP A 146 -4.35 7.99 55.75
CA ASP A 146 -5.27 8.38 54.70
C ASP A 146 -4.50 9.14 53.60
N LEU A 147 -4.07 8.42 52.56
CA LEU A 147 -3.25 8.99 51.50
C LEU A 147 -4.02 10.01 50.64
N GLN A 148 -5.37 9.96 50.63
CA GLN A 148 -6.16 11.04 50.04
C GLN A 148 -6.03 12.34 50.83
N SER A 149 -5.94 12.28 52.16
CA SER A 149 -5.66 13.47 52.97
C SER A 149 -4.27 14.08 52.64
N CYS A 150 -3.28 13.27 52.21
CA CYS A 150 -2.01 13.81 51.71
C CYS A 150 -2.18 14.56 50.39
N ASP A 151 -2.92 13.98 49.44
CA ASP A 151 -3.18 14.59 48.12
C ASP A 151 -3.99 15.88 48.26
N ASP A 152 -5.02 15.87 49.12
CA ASP A 152 -5.84 17.05 49.43
C ASP A 152 -5.00 18.15 50.11
N LEU A 153 -4.13 17.79 51.06
CA LEU A 153 -3.22 18.74 51.70
C LEU A 153 -2.32 19.42 50.66
N PHE A 154 -1.76 18.65 49.72
CA PHE A 154 -0.90 19.19 48.67
C PHE A 154 -1.66 20.22 47.81
N VAL A 155 -2.88 19.90 47.37
CA VAL A 155 -3.70 20.77 46.50
C VAL A 155 -4.18 22.04 47.21
N GLU A 156 -4.61 21.93 48.46
CA GLU A 156 -5.17 23.05 49.22
C GLU A 156 -4.10 23.95 49.86
N SER A 157 -2.88 23.43 50.00
CA SER A 157 -1.79 24.18 50.62
C SER A 157 -1.34 25.40 49.78
N PRO A 158 -0.89 26.49 50.43
CA PRO A 158 -0.24 27.58 49.71
C PRO A 158 1.04 27.09 49.02
N PRO A 159 1.36 27.59 47.81
CA PRO A 159 2.59 27.25 47.13
C PRO A 159 3.84 27.56 47.98
N LEU A 160 4.81 26.65 47.95
CA LEU A 160 6.06 26.65 48.71
C LEU A 160 5.85 26.74 50.23
N SER A 161 4.71 26.28 50.72
CA SER A 161 4.45 26.21 52.17
C SER A 161 5.01 24.92 52.78
N PRO A 162 5.26 24.89 54.10
CA PRO A 162 5.64 23.64 54.77
C PRO A 162 4.55 22.56 54.66
N TYR A 163 3.27 22.94 54.54
CA TYR A 163 2.18 22.01 54.24
C TYR A 163 2.37 21.32 52.88
N GLU A 164 2.65 22.08 51.82
CA GLU A 164 2.90 21.53 50.48
C GLU A 164 4.12 20.60 50.48
N GLU A 165 5.20 21.04 51.12
CA GLU A 165 6.44 20.27 51.20
C GLU A 165 6.22 18.95 51.95
N TYR A 166 5.51 18.99 53.10
CA TYR A 166 5.14 17.79 53.84
C TYR A 166 4.26 16.85 53.00
N ALA A 167 3.24 17.37 52.33
CA ALA A 167 2.33 16.60 51.50
C ALA A 167 3.02 15.96 50.28
N SER A 168 3.96 16.67 49.65
CA SER A 168 4.73 16.18 48.50
C SER A 168 5.58 14.93 48.80
N THR A 169 5.83 14.67 50.09
CA THR A 169 6.55 13.49 50.60
C THR A 169 5.62 12.37 51.06
N CYS A 170 4.30 12.53 50.88
CA CYS A 170 3.26 11.64 51.38
C CYS A 170 3.38 11.39 52.89
N GLY A 171 3.50 12.48 53.64
CA GLY A 171 3.68 12.42 55.10
C GLY A 171 5.04 11.88 55.51
N GLY A 172 6.08 12.10 54.70
CA GLY A 172 7.44 11.61 54.92
C GLY A 172 7.72 10.17 54.47
N ARG A 173 6.74 9.49 53.85
CA ARG A 173 6.90 8.11 53.37
C ARG A 173 7.86 8.00 52.19
N VAL A 174 7.91 9.01 51.33
CA VAL A 174 8.75 9.01 50.12
C VAL A 174 9.50 10.33 49.97
N LYS A 175 10.52 10.37 49.09
CA LYS A 175 11.12 11.67 48.74
C LYS A 175 10.09 12.50 47.98
N ALA A 176 10.15 13.83 48.17
CA ALA A 176 9.27 14.75 47.46
C ALA A 176 9.25 14.46 45.95
N TRP A 177 8.06 14.41 45.36
CA TRP A 177 7.85 14.21 43.92
C TRP A 177 8.29 12.85 43.37
N THR A 178 8.50 11.85 44.24
CA THR A 178 8.81 10.48 43.80
C THR A 178 7.60 9.82 43.13
N VAL A 179 6.40 10.17 43.58
CA VAL A 179 5.13 9.70 43.04
C VAL A 179 4.29 10.89 42.56
N PRO A 180 3.44 10.71 41.53
CA PRO A 180 2.53 11.76 41.08
C PRO A 180 1.38 11.99 42.07
N TYR A 181 0.88 10.93 42.69
CA TYR A 181 -0.15 10.97 43.74
C TYR A 181 0.24 10.07 44.90
N CYS A 182 -0.03 10.52 46.12
CA CYS A 182 0.24 9.72 47.31
C CYS A 182 -0.63 8.48 47.38
N THR A 183 -1.86 8.55 46.87
CA THR A 183 -2.75 7.38 46.74
C THR A 183 -2.25 6.27 45.84
N ASP A 184 -1.23 6.49 45.02
CA ASP A 184 -0.59 5.42 44.25
C ASP A 184 0.30 4.51 45.11
N LEU A 185 0.47 4.82 46.41
CA LEU A 185 1.24 4.01 47.37
C LEU A 185 0.40 2.96 48.11
N ASP A 186 -0.94 2.98 48.00
CA ASP A 186 -1.88 2.04 48.64
C ASP A 186 -1.93 0.65 47.98
#